data_AF-A0A7X2SU40-F1
#
_entry.id   AF-A0A7X2SU40-F1
#
_cell.length_a   1.000
_cell.length_b   1.000
_cell.length_c   1.000
_cell.angle_alpha   90.00
_cell.angle_beta   90.00
_cell.angle_gamma   90.00
#
_symmetry.space_group_name_H-M   'P 1'
#
loop_
_entity.id
_entity.type
_entity.pdbx_description
1 polymer ?
#
loop_
_entity_poly.entity_id
_entity_poly.type
_entity_poly.pdbx_seq_one_letter_code
_entity_poly.pdbx_strand_id
1 'polypeptide(L)'
;FQLGRDEETMEAAKQAIEEYQEKIENEQVKRMTMEEFFMPEKLNIVFMPRAFQPKQETFDERFCFAGPSLGERTNTGSLEIDAAD
;
A
#
# COMPACT_ATOMS: atom_id res chain seq x y z
N PHE A 1 37.74 16.11 9.56
CA PHE A 1 36.35 16.08 10.06
C PHE A 1 35.66 17.34 9.58
N GLN A 2 34.75 17.20 8.60
CA GLN A 2 34.12 18.36 7.94
C GLN A 2 32.82 18.72 8.67
N LEU A 3 32.95 19.22 9.89
CA LEU A 3 31.84 19.48 10.81
C LEU A 3 30.80 20.49 10.24
N GLY A 4 31.24 21.48 9.45
CA GLY A 4 30.35 22.49 8.85
C GLY A 4 29.49 21.96 7.70
N ARG A 5 29.96 20.93 6.97
CA ARG A 5 29.15 20.25 5.94
C ARG A 5 28.06 19.40 6.58
N ASP A 6 28.33 18.86 7.78
CA ASP A 6 27.38 18.05 8.52
C ASP A 6 26.24 18.93 9.10
N GLU A 7 26.53 20.14 9.61
CA GLU A 7 25.50 21.09 10.07
C GLU A 7 24.58 21.57 8.93
N GLU A 8 25.15 21.98 7.79
CA GLU A 8 24.37 22.43 6.64
C GLU A 8 23.49 21.31 6.08
N THR A 9 24.00 20.07 6.06
CA THR A 9 23.25 18.89 5.64
C THR A 9 22.11 18.57 6.62
N MET A 10 22.33 18.71 7.93
CA MET A 10 21.31 18.49 8.95
C MET A 10 20.21 19.55 8.91
N GLU A 11 20.55 20.81 8.62
CA GLU A 11 19.57 21.89 8.49
C GLU A 11 18.72 21.72 7.22
N ALA A 12 19.35 21.37 6.08
CA ALA A 12 18.63 21.03 4.86
C ALA A 12 17.70 19.81 5.05
N ALA A 13 18.14 18.80 5.82
CA ALA A 13 17.30 17.65 6.14
C ALA A 13 16.09 18.03 7.01
N LYS A 14 16.26 18.93 7.98
CA LYS A 14 15.13 19.45 8.79
C LYS A 14 14.13 20.20 7.94
N GLN A 15 14.59 21.14 7.11
CA GLN A 15 13.71 21.91 6.22
C GLN A 15 12.95 21.01 5.25
N ALA A 16 13.61 20.01 4.67
CA ALA A 16 12.95 19.03 3.81
C ALA A 16 11.88 18.23 4.58
N ILE A 17 12.17 17.77 5.79
CA ILE A 17 11.20 17.06 6.64
C ILE A 17 9.98 17.95 6.94
N GLU A 18 10.20 19.22 7.24
CA GLU A 18 9.14 20.19 7.58
C GLU A 18 8.25 20.48 6.35
N GLU A 19 8.83 20.66 5.17
CA GLU A 19 8.09 20.82 3.90
C GLU A 19 7.29 19.56 3.54
N TYR A 20 7.87 18.38 3.75
CA TYR A 20 7.15 17.11 3.57
C TYR A 20 6.00 16.95 4.56
N GLN A 21 6.17 17.42 5.81
CA GLN A 21 5.10 17.40 6.82
C GLN A 21 3.93 18.31 6.42
N GLU A 22 4.22 19.53 5.95
CA GLU A 22 3.19 20.47 5.48
C GLU A 22 2.43 19.93 4.26
N LYS A 23 3.12 19.26 3.33
CA LYS A 23 2.47 18.60 2.17
C LYS A 23 1.53 17.47 2.60
N ILE A 24 1.95 16.64 3.55
CA ILE A 24 1.12 15.55 4.08
C ILE A 24 -0.12 16.08 4.80
N GLU A 25 -0.04 17.20 5.53
CA GLU A 25 -1.19 17.79 6.21
C GLU A 25 -2.21 18.40 5.23
N ASN A 26 -1.74 18.92 4.09
CA ASN A 26 -2.60 19.44 3.04
C ASN A 26 -3.24 18.34 2.18
N GLU A 27 -2.60 17.18 2.08
CA GLU A 27 -3.19 15.99 1.52
C GLU A 27 -4.14 15.34 2.56
N GLN A 28 -5.30 14.82 2.14
CA GLN A 28 -6.19 14.08 3.07
C GLN A 28 -5.64 12.68 3.42
N VAL A 29 -4.31 12.54 3.47
CA VAL A 29 -3.61 11.29 3.72
C VAL A 29 -3.35 11.20 5.22
N LYS A 30 -3.94 10.19 5.84
CA LYS A 30 -3.71 9.90 7.25
C LYS A 30 -2.22 9.62 7.46
N ARG A 31 -1.55 10.42 8.30
CA ARG A 31 -0.20 10.10 8.79
C ARG A 31 -0.25 8.76 9.52
N MET A 32 0.61 7.83 9.13
CA MET A 32 0.78 6.56 9.79
C MET A 32 2.25 6.13 9.76
N THR A 33 2.68 5.40 10.79
CA THR A 33 4.00 4.76 10.76
C THR A 33 4.01 3.58 9.80
N MET A 34 5.18 3.06 9.46
CA MET A 34 5.28 1.85 8.65
C MET A 34 4.64 0.66 9.35
N GLU A 35 4.81 0.55 10.67
CA GLU A 35 4.18 -0.49 11.48
C GLU A 35 2.65 -0.39 11.40
N GLU A 36 2.10 0.81 11.54
CA GLU A 36 0.65 1.04 11.42
C GLU A 36 0.12 0.72 10.02
N PHE A 37 0.89 1.03 8.97
CA PHE A 37 0.51 0.75 7.59
C PHE A 37 0.38 -0.75 7.29
N PHE A 38 1.21 -1.59 7.92
CA PHE A 38 1.18 -3.05 7.74
C PHE A 38 0.26 -3.79 8.72
N MET A 39 -0.43 -3.08 9.61
CA MET A 39 -1.39 -3.72 10.50
C MET A 39 -2.63 -4.18 9.73
N PRO A 40 -3.19 -5.36 10.05
CA PRO A 40 -4.43 -5.80 9.40
C PRO A 40 -5.60 -4.89 9.73
N GLU A 41 -6.35 -4.52 8.70
CA GLU A 41 -7.54 -3.69 8.83
C GLU A 41 -8.71 -4.45 9.48
N LYS A 42 -9.80 -3.74 9.78
CA LYS A 42 -11.01 -4.37 10.36
C LYS A 42 -11.61 -5.46 9.47
N LEU A 43 -11.45 -5.34 8.15
CA LEU A 43 -11.84 -6.33 7.16
C LEU A 43 -10.77 -6.41 6.07
N ASN A 44 -10.29 -7.62 5.81
CA ASN A 44 -9.27 -7.91 4.81
C ASN A 44 -9.83 -8.98 3.88
N ILE A 45 -9.94 -8.67 2.58
CA ILE A 45 -10.42 -9.63 1.58
C ILE A 45 -9.20 -10.24 0.90
N VAL A 46 -9.05 -11.55 1.01
CA VAL A 46 -7.93 -12.29 0.46
C VAL A 46 -8.40 -13.09 -0.75
N PHE A 47 -7.82 -12.79 -1.92
CA PHE A 47 -8.18 -13.44 -3.19
C PHE A 47 -7.49 -14.79 -3.42
N MET A 48 -7.51 -15.65 -2.39
CA MET A 48 -7.08 -17.04 -2.48
C MET A 48 -7.86 -17.92 -1.48
N PRO A 49 -7.95 -19.24 -1.71
CA PRO A 49 -8.52 -20.15 -0.73
C PRO A 49 -7.70 -20.14 0.57
N ARG A 50 -8.35 -20.23 1.73
CA ARG A 50 -7.67 -20.23 3.05
C ARG A 50 -6.59 -21.31 3.16
N ALA A 51 -6.82 -22.48 2.58
CA ALA A 51 -5.87 -23.60 2.61
C ALA A 51 -4.55 -23.32 1.87
N PHE A 52 -4.50 -22.28 1.04
CA PHE A 52 -3.30 -21.87 0.31
C PHE A 52 -2.50 -20.78 1.04
N GLN A 53 -3.07 -20.14 2.07
CA GLN A 53 -2.41 -19.09 2.83
C GLN A 53 -1.36 -19.71 3.77
N PRO A 54 -0.08 -19.31 3.71
CA PRO A 54 0.91 -19.77 4.68
C PRO A 54 0.50 -19.41 6.11
N LYS A 55 0.59 -20.39 7.02
CA LYS A 55 0.20 -20.24 8.44
C LYS A 55 -1.24 -19.74 8.59
N GLN A 56 -2.17 -20.26 7.79
CA GLN A 56 -3.59 -19.89 7.78
C GLN A 56 -4.28 -19.92 9.15
N GLU A 57 -3.74 -20.68 10.10
CA GLU A 57 -4.17 -20.76 11.50
C GLU A 57 -3.92 -19.48 12.31
N THR A 58 -2.99 -18.61 11.89
CA THR A 58 -2.70 -17.34 12.57
C THR A 58 -3.62 -16.20 12.15
N PHE A 59 -4.47 -16.43 11.14
CA PHE A 59 -5.42 -15.45 10.63
C PHE A 59 -6.74 -15.57 11.38
N ASP A 60 -7.20 -14.44 11.91
CA ASP A 60 -8.44 -14.33 12.66
C ASP A 60 -9.64 -13.98 11.75
N GLU A 61 -10.78 -13.70 12.37
CA GLU A 61 -12.05 -13.40 11.69
C GLU A 61 -12.04 -12.11 10.85
N ARG A 62 -11.01 -11.25 10.99
CA ARG A 62 -10.86 -10.05 10.14
C ARG A 62 -10.52 -10.40 8.69
N PHE A 63 -10.16 -11.65 8.40
CA PHE A 63 -9.75 -12.10 7.08
C PHE A 63 -10.81 -12.96 6.40
N CYS A 64 -11.39 -12.42 5.32
CA CYS A 64 -12.31 -13.12 4.45
C CYS A 64 -11.55 -13.71 3.26
N PHE A 65 -11.42 -15.05 3.23
CA PHE A 65 -10.78 -15.77 2.13
C PHE A 65 -11.79 -16.07 1.03
N ALA A 66 -11.93 -15.14 0.08
CA ALA A 66 -12.93 -15.21 -1.00
C ALA A 66 -12.54 -16.15 -2.14
N GLY A 67 -11.28 -16.62 -2.20
CA GLY A 67 -10.78 -17.29 -3.38
C GLY A 67 -10.55 -16.32 -4.54
N PRO A 68 -10.26 -16.81 -5.76
CA PRO A 68 -10.07 -15.94 -6.91
C PRO A 68 -11.39 -15.22 -7.27
N SER A 69 -11.33 -13.90 -7.42
CA SER A 69 -12.48 -13.08 -7.85
C SER A 69 -12.67 -13.20 -9.36
N LEU A 70 -13.35 -14.26 -9.79
CA LEU A 70 -13.63 -14.52 -11.20
C LEU A 70 -15.07 -14.14 -11.52
N GLY A 71 -15.25 -13.25 -12.50
CA GLY A 71 -16.54 -13.04 -13.14
C GLY A 71 -16.84 -14.11 -14.19
N GLU A 72 -18.05 -14.07 -14.74
CA GLU A 72 -18.38 -14.86 -15.93
C GLU A 72 -17.53 -14.42 -17.12
N ARG A 73 -17.07 -15.38 -17.92
CA ARG A 73 -16.37 -15.08 -19.17
C ARG A 73 -17.41 -14.71 -20.22
N THR A 74 -17.28 -13.51 -20.79
CA THR A 74 -18.01 -13.12 -22.01
C THR A 74 -17.10 -13.30 -23.22
N ASN A 75 -17.69 -13.54 -24.39
CA ASN A 75 -16.93 -13.64 -25.65
C ASN A 75 -16.41 -12.29 -26.17
N THR A 76 -16.84 -11.19 -25.54
CA THR A 76 -16.30 -9.86 -25.74
C THR A 76 -15.15 -9.68 -24.76
N GLY A 77 -13.91 -9.87 -25.22
CA GLY A 77 -12.73 -9.58 -24.39
C GLY A 77 -12.82 -8.18 -23.79
N SER A 78 -12.37 -8.01 -22.55
CA SER A 78 -12.42 -6.72 -21.84
C SER A 78 -11.44 -5.68 -22.37
N LEU A 79 -10.55 -6.09 -23.27
CA LEU A 79 -9.57 -5.24 -23.92
C LEU A 79 -10.03 -5.07 -25.36
N GLU A 80 -10.50 -3.87 -25.70
CA GLU A 80 -10.66 -3.48 -27.08
C GLU A 80 -9.26 -3.36 -27.68
N ILE A 81 -8.93 -4.32 -28.55
CA ILE A 81 -7.72 -4.23 -29.37
C ILE A 81 -8.19 -3.59 -30.66
N ASP A 82 -7.84 -2.32 -30.85
CA ASP A 82 -8.00 -1.68 -32.16
C ASP A 82 -7.24 -2.50 -33.19
N ALA A 83 -7.90 -2.82 -34.31
CA ALA A 83 -7.21 -3.46 -35.42
C ALA A 83 -6.11 -2.50 -35.88
N ALA A 84 -4.85 -2.97 -35.86
CA ALA A 84 -3.75 -2.19 -36.40
C ALA A 84 -3.99 -1.90 -37.89
N ASP A 85 -3.90 -0.63 -38.28
CA ASP A 85 -3.97 -0.14 -39.66
C ASP A 85 -2.87 -0.76 -40.56
#